data_AF-A6Q7A7-F1
#
_entry.id   AF-A6Q7A7-F1
#
_cell.length_a   1.000
_cell.length_b   1.000
_cell.length_c   1.000
_cell.angle_alpha   90.00
_cell.angle_beta   90.00
_cell.angle_gamma   90.00
#
_symmetry.space_group_name_H-M   'P 1'
#
loop_
_entity.id
_entity.type
_entity.pdbx_description
1 polymer ?
#
loop_
_entity_poly.entity_id
_entity_poly.type
_entity_poly.pdbx_seq_one_letter_code
_entity_poly.pdbx_strand_id
1 'polypeptide(L)'
;MYANQPSFDCSKVEKKSSEGLICSSDELMDIDRELATVYKQALAKASEEDMLKAHQRGWIKGRNDCWKAEDEKACMLDQYQLRIKELKEKYGLSDTLNGFDKVLKLQGITFHVQATNEGSLNQLTITPSGLEIDNRVIEQEIDGSVTGAEVADINGDGSPEIYVYVTSAGSGSYGTLVAYSANNKKSLSGIYLPPLEDDKKNSVGYMGHDEFAVIENSLARRFPVYNKEDSNAKPTGGTRQLEYKLVPGEASWQLKLVNSTTY
;
A
#
# COMPACT_ATOMS: atom_id res chain seq x y z
N MET A 1 -19.51 -14.16 -4.53
CA MET A 1 -19.67 -12.84 -5.16
C MET A 1 -18.29 -12.42 -5.61
N TYR A 2 -18.11 -12.30 -6.92
CA TYR A 2 -16.84 -12.22 -7.62
C TYR A 2 -16.17 -10.87 -7.37
N ALA A 3 -14.96 -10.89 -6.84
CA ALA A 3 -14.29 -9.67 -6.42
C ALA A 3 -13.05 -9.33 -7.27
N ASN A 4 -12.76 -10.12 -8.31
CA ASN A 4 -11.94 -9.65 -9.43
C ASN A 4 -12.84 -9.00 -10.49
N GLN A 5 -13.41 -7.83 -10.17
CA GLN A 5 -14.20 -7.03 -11.11
C GLN A 5 -13.82 -5.54 -10.96
N PRO A 6 -13.96 -4.73 -12.03
CA PRO A 6 -13.89 -3.27 -11.95
C PRO A 6 -15.05 -2.74 -11.08
N SER A 7 -15.28 -1.42 -11.09
CA SER A 7 -16.41 -0.80 -10.37
C SER A 7 -17.80 -1.20 -10.89
N PHE A 8 -17.87 -2.09 -11.88
CA PHE A 8 -19.08 -2.62 -12.50
C PHE A 8 -19.00 -4.15 -12.74
N ASP A 9 -20.15 -4.76 -13.02
CA ASP A 9 -20.32 -6.20 -13.18
C ASP A 9 -19.93 -6.68 -14.59
N CYS A 10 -18.76 -7.31 -14.71
CA CYS A 10 -18.25 -7.85 -15.98
C CYS A 10 -19.14 -8.92 -16.61
N SER A 11 -20.06 -9.54 -15.87
CA SER A 11 -20.99 -10.51 -16.46
C SER A 11 -22.09 -9.84 -17.31
N LYS A 12 -22.24 -8.51 -17.19
CA LYS A 12 -23.29 -7.72 -17.86
C LYS A 12 -22.78 -6.84 -18.99
N VAL A 13 -21.51 -6.98 -19.36
CA VAL A 13 -20.89 -6.14 -20.41
C VAL A 13 -20.69 -6.93 -21.70
N GLU A 14 -20.79 -6.25 -22.83
CA GLU A 14 -20.49 -6.84 -24.12
C GLU A 14 -18.97 -7.04 -24.25
N LYS A 15 -18.52 -8.24 -24.66
CA LYS A 15 -17.08 -8.56 -24.73
C LYS A 15 -16.28 -7.65 -25.67
N LYS A 16 -16.92 -7.12 -26.73
CA LYS A 16 -16.30 -6.25 -27.73
C LYS A 16 -16.65 -4.77 -27.47
N SER A 17 -16.45 -4.34 -26.23
CA SER A 17 -16.67 -2.96 -25.78
C SER A 17 -15.49 -2.49 -24.94
N SER A 18 -15.39 -1.19 -24.68
CA SER A 18 -14.38 -0.64 -23.78
C SER A 18 -14.52 -1.21 -22.36
N GLU A 19 -15.74 -1.46 -21.88
CA GLU A 19 -16.01 -2.16 -20.63
C GLU A 19 -15.56 -3.63 -20.67
N GLY A 20 -15.70 -4.30 -21.83
CA GLY A 20 -15.17 -5.63 -22.08
C GLY A 20 -13.64 -5.67 -22.04
N LEU A 21 -12.97 -4.65 -22.58
CA LEU A 21 -11.51 -4.49 -22.51
C LEU A 21 -11.06 -4.32 -21.06
N ILE A 22 -11.72 -3.45 -20.29
CA ILE A 22 -11.44 -3.27 -18.86
C ILE A 22 -11.54 -4.62 -18.14
N CYS A 23 -12.64 -5.36 -18.33
CA CYS A 23 -12.84 -6.68 -17.73
C CYS A 23 -11.82 -7.77 -18.11
N SER A 24 -10.97 -7.51 -19.11
CA SER A 24 -9.96 -8.47 -19.59
C SER A 24 -8.53 -8.11 -19.17
N SER A 25 -8.34 -7.01 -18.44
CA SER A 25 -7.03 -6.51 -18.02
C SER A 25 -7.05 -6.12 -16.55
N ASP A 26 -6.35 -6.87 -15.70
CA ASP A 26 -6.27 -6.60 -14.26
C ASP A 26 -5.85 -5.15 -13.98
N GLU A 27 -4.88 -4.62 -14.73
CA GLU A 27 -4.42 -3.22 -14.63
C GLU A 27 -5.53 -2.18 -14.91
N LEU A 28 -6.43 -2.46 -15.86
CA LEU A 28 -7.56 -1.57 -16.15
C LEU A 28 -8.66 -1.71 -15.10
N MET A 29 -8.84 -2.92 -14.54
CA MET A 29 -9.78 -3.16 -13.46
C MET A 29 -9.34 -2.45 -12.18
N ASP A 30 -8.03 -2.43 -11.91
CA ASP A 30 -7.44 -1.76 -10.76
C ASP A 30 -7.66 -0.24 -10.84
N ILE A 31 -7.28 0.38 -11.95
CA ILE A 31 -7.41 1.83 -12.11
C ILE A 31 -8.88 2.28 -12.22
N ASP A 32 -9.78 1.43 -12.71
CA ASP A 32 -11.23 1.71 -12.68
C ASP A 32 -11.78 1.75 -11.24
N ARG A 33 -11.33 0.84 -10.37
CA ARG A 33 -11.69 0.87 -8.94
C ARG A 33 -11.07 2.06 -8.23
N GLU A 34 -9.83 2.44 -8.58
CA GLU A 34 -9.21 3.66 -8.05
C GLU A 34 -10.05 4.90 -8.42
N LEU A 35 -10.39 5.05 -9.69
CA LEU A 35 -11.24 6.16 -10.13
C LEU A 35 -12.60 6.16 -9.42
N ALA A 36 -13.23 5.00 -9.23
CA ALA A 36 -14.49 4.92 -8.50
C ALA A 36 -14.37 5.40 -7.04
N THR A 37 -13.25 5.11 -6.39
CA THR A 37 -12.93 5.58 -5.03
C THR A 37 -12.76 7.09 -5.00
N VAL A 38 -11.90 7.62 -5.88
CA VAL A 38 -11.65 9.07 -6.03
C VAL A 38 -12.94 9.81 -6.37
N TYR A 39 -13.74 9.28 -7.29
CA TYR A 39 -15.02 9.87 -7.66
C TYR A 39 -16.02 9.90 -6.50
N LYS A 40 -16.07 8.87 -5.66
CA LYS A 40 -16.90 8.87 -4.44
C LYS A 40 -16.45 9.96 -3.45
N GLN A 41 -15.14 10.14 -3.26
CA GLN A 41 -14.60 11.21 -2.43
C GLN A 41 -14.91 12.60 -3.03
N ALA A 42 -14.79 12.75 -4.36
CA ALA A 42 -15.12 13.96 -5.09
C ALA A 42 -16.59 14.36 -4.87
N LEU A 43 -17.51 13.38 -4.97
CA LEU A 43 -18.94 13.59 -4.73
C LEU A 43 -19.25 14.09 -3.32
N ALA A 44 -18.44 13.73 -2.32
CA ALA A 44 -18.64 14.21 -0.95
C ALA A 44 -18.24 15.69 -0.76
N LYS A 45 -17.39 16.23 -1.65
CA LYS A 45 -16.92 17.61 -1.61
C LYS A 45 -17.54 18.52 -2.67
N ALA A 46 -18.04 17.96 -3.75
CA ALA A 46 -18.61 18.72 -4.86
C ALA A 46 -19.92 19.41 -4.49
N SER A 47 -20.10 20.63 -4.98
CA SER A 47 -21.38 21.33 -4.98
C SER A 47 -22.26 20.89 -6.16
N GLU A 48 -23.55 21.22 -6.15
CA GLU A 48 -24.42 20.99 -7.32
C GLU A 48 -23.97 21.81 -8.55
N GLU A 49 -23.37 23.00 -8.33
CA GLU A 49 -22.83 23.85 -9.39
C GLU A 49 -21.66 23.20 -10.13
N ASP A 50 -20.93 22.28 -9.49
CA ASP A 50 -19.81 21.57 -10.10
C ASP A 50 -20.25 20.59 -11.21
N MET A 51 -21.53 20.23 -11.26
CA MET A 51 -22.11 19.31 -12.24
C MET A 51 -21.32 17.99 -12.38
N LEU A 52 -20.67 17.55 -11.29
CA LEU A 52 -19.67 16.48 -11.31
C LEU A 52 -20.22 15.17 -11.89
N LYS A 53 -21.46 14.80 -11.57
CA LYS A 53 -22.11 13.60 -12.14
C LYS A 53 -22.28 13.68 -13.66
N ALA A 54 -22.57 14.87 -14.19
CA ALA A 54 -22.70 15.08 -15.62
C ALA A 54 -21.34 15.02 -16.31
N HIS A 55 -20.32 15.67 -15.73
CA HIS A 55 -18.95 15.61 -16.24
C HIS A 55 -18.40 14.18 -16.24
N GLN A 56 -18.66 13.39 -15.18
CA GLN A 56 -18.22 11.99 -15.14
C GLN A 56 -18.87 11.14 -16.24
N ARG A 57 -20.17 11.32 -16.52
CA ARG A 57 -20.84 10.63 -17.64
C ARG A 57 -20.26 11.06 -19.00
N GLY A 58 -19.92 12.34 -19.14
CA GLY A 58 -19.27 12.86 -20.35
C GLY A 58 -17.89 12.24 -20.54
N TRP A 59 -17.09 12.19 -19.48
CA TRP A 59 -15.78 11.55 -19.50
C TRP A 59 -15.84 10.07 -19.89
N ILE A 60 -16.78 9.28 -19.34
CA ILE A 60 -16.95 7.85 -19.72
C ILE A 60 -17.15 7.70 -21.23
N LYS A 61 -17.94 8.59 -21.86
CA LYS A 61 -18.15 8.56 -23.31
C LYS A 61 -16.87 8.87 -24.07
N GLY A 62 -16.10 9.86 -23.63
CA GLY A 62 -14.81 10.21 -24.21
C GLY A 62 -13.77 9.10 -24.07
N ARG A 63 -13.69 8.48 -22.88
CA ARG A 63 -12.87 7.29 -22.64
C ARG A 63 -13.20 6.17 -23.63
N ASN A 64 -14.49 5.92 -23.85
CA ASN A 64 -14.94 4.87 -24.77
C ASN A 64 -14.60 5.16 -26.23
N ASP A 65 -14.08 6.33 -26.62
CA ASP A 65 -13.54 6.59 -27.96
C ASP A 65 -12.11 6.03 -28.15
N CYS A 66 -11.47 5.48 -27.11
CA CYS A 66 -10.14 4.89 -27.20
C CYS A 66 -10.01 3.74 -28.21
N TRP A 67 -11.11 3.12 -28.67
CA TRP A 67 -11.09 2.15 -29.76
C TRP A 67 -10.53 2.72 -31.09
N LYS A 68 -10.46 4.05 -31.22
CA LYS A 68 -9.87 4.75 -32.37
C LYS A 68 -8.35 4.88 -32.29
N ALA A 69 -7.74 4.61 -31.13
CA ALA A 69 -6.31 4.71 -30.93
C ALA A 69 -5.57 3.48 -31.52
N GLU A 70 -4.29 3.64 -31.83
CA GLU A 70 -3.43 2.52 -32.25
C GLU A 70 -3.25 1.50 -31.12
N ASP A 71 -3.13 1.98 -29.88
CA ASP A 71 -3.13 1.17 -28.66
C ASP A 71 -4.32 1.56 -27.77
N GLU A 72 -5.38 0.76 -27.86
CA GLU A 72 -6.61 0.99 -27.10
C GLU A 72 -6.37 0.86 -25.59
N LYS A 73 -5.52 -0.07 -25.14
CA LYS A 73 -5.26 -0.27 -23.71
C LYS A 73 -4.47 0.90 -23.13
N ALA A 74 -3.42 1.35 -23.81
CA ALA A 74 -2.64 2.50 -23.38
C ALA A 74 -3.50 3.78 -23.32
N CYS A 75 -4.33 4.01 -24.34
CA CYS A 75 -5.28 5.12 -24.34
C CYS A 75 -6.22 5.08 -23.12
N MET A 76 -6.75 3.90 -22.79
CA MET A 76 -7.64 3.75 -21.64
C MET A 76 -6.92 4.09 -20.32
N LEU A 77 -5.70 3.57 -20.12
CA LEU A 77 -4.88 3.88 -18.94
C LEU A 77 -4.66 5.40 -18.80
N ASP A 78 -4.27 6.07 -19.88
CA ASP A 78 -4.05 7.52 -19.90
C ASP A 78 -5.33 8.29 -19.53
N GLN A 79 -6.49 7.89 -20.07
CA GLN A 79 -7.77 8.52 -19.75
C GLN A 79 -8.13 8.38 -18.28
N TYR A 80 -7.88 7.21 -17.68
CA TYR A 80 -8.12 6.97 -16.26
C TYR A 80 -7.17 7.80 -15.39
N GLN A 81 -5.87 7.77 -15.66
CA GLN A 81 -4.87 8.53 -14.91
C GLN A 81 -5.16 10.03 -14.95
N LEU A 82 -5.48 10.57 -16.14
CA LEU A 82 -5.81 11.98 -16.30
C LEU A 82 -7.05 12.37 -15.49
N ARG A 83 -8.08 11.52 -15.52
CA ARG A 83 -9.33 11.80 -14.79
C ARG A 83 -9.14 11.73 -13.28
N ILE A 84 -8.41 10.74 -12.80
CA ILE A 84 -8.04 10.61 -11.39
C ILE A 84 -7.33 11.90 -10.96
N LYS A 85 -6.28 12.31 -11.69
CA LYS A 85 -5.54 13.53 -11.41
C LYS A 85 -6.44 14.77 -11.38
N GLU A 86 -7.29 14.97 -12.40
CA GLU A 86 -8.22 16.10 -12.48
C GLU A 86 -9.15 16.18 -11.27
N LEU A 87 -9.75 15.05 -10.87
CA LEU A 87 -10.65 14.99 -9.71
C LEU A 87 -9.89 15.23 -8.40
N LYS A 88 -8.69 14.64 -8.26
CA LYS A 88 -7.83 14.82 -7.11
C LYS A 88 -7.43 16.29 -6.94
N GLU A 89 -6.99 16.95 -8.01
CA GLU A 89 -6.62 18.37 -8.00
C GLU A 89 -7.83 19.27 -7.73
N LYS A 90 -8.92 19.11 -8.49
CA LYS A 90 -10.08 20.01 -8.42
C LYS A 90 -10.74 20.04 -7.04
N TYR A 91 -10.87 18.88 -6.40
CA TYR A 91 -11.56 18.77 -5.11
C TYR A 91 -10.59 18.62 -3.93
N GLY A 92 -9.29 18.82 -4.14
CA GLY A 92 -8.26 18.58 -3.14
C GLY A 92 -8.38 17.18 -2.53
N LEU A 93 -8.65 16.18 -3.36
CA LEU A 93 -8.68 14.76 -3.00
C LEU A 93 -7.27 14.24 -3.21
N SER A 94 -6.37 14.67 -2.35
CA SER A 94 -5.21 13.82 -2.13
C SER A 94 -5.67 12.68 -1.22
N ASP A 95 -5.07 11.50 -1.35
CA ASP A 95 -5.34 10.40 -0.41
C ASP A 95 -5.02 10.81 1.05
N THR A 96 -4.29 11.90 1.23
CA THR A 96 -4.45 12.92 2.28
C THR A 96 -3.73 14.18 1.82
N LEU A 97 -4.18 15.38 2.19
CA LEU A 97 -3.28 16.55 2.11
C LEU A 97 -1.94 16.18 2.77
N ASN A 98 -0.86 16.28 2.00
CA ASN A 98 0.50 15.83 2.28
C ASN A 98 0.65 14.32 2.20
N GLY A 99 1.74 13.86 1.59
CA GLY A 99 2.18 12.49 1.75
C GLY A 99 2.37 12.10 3.22
N PHE A 100 2.86 10.90 3.48
CA PHE A 100 3.06 10.47 4.86
C PHE A 100 3.98 11.45 5.59
N ASP A 101 3.53 12.06 6.70
CA ASP A 101 4.37 12.91 7.55
C ASP A 101 3.98 12.66 9.01
N LYS A 102 4.85 11.95 9.75
CA LYS A 102 4.66 11.69 11.18
C LYS A 102 5.94 11.87 11.95
N VAL A 103 5.81 12.50 13.11
CA VAL A 103 6.87 12.56 14.13
C VAL A 103 6.53 11.56 15.24
N LEU A 104 7.36 10.55 15.41
CA LEU A 104 7.22 9.48 16.38
C LEU A 104 8.35 9.58 17.42
N LYS A 105 8.05 9.37 18.70
CA LYS A 105 9.04 9.54 19.77
C LYS A 105 8.89 8.45 20.82
N LEU A 106 10.02 7.85 21.19
CA LEU A 106 10.09 6.86 22.27
C LEU A 106 11.47 6.89 22.92
N GLN A 107 11.53 6.76 24.25
CA GLN A 107 12.77 6.62 25.02
C GLN A 107 13.86 7.68 24.74
N GLY A 108 13.46 8.88 24.31
CA GLY A 108 14.34 10.01 24.01
C GLY A 108 14.76 10.13 22.54
N ILE A 109 14.46 9.14 21.70
CA ILE A 109 14.72 9.18 20.26
C ILE A 109 13.45 9.61 19.54
N THR A 110 13.62 10.47 18.53
CA THR A 110 12.52 10.95 17.68
C THR A 110 12.82 10.59 16.23
N PHE A 111 11.82 10.09 15.52
CA PHE A 111 11.85 9.79 14.10
C PHE A 111 10.81 10.65 13.40
N HIS A 112 11.24 11.50 12.48
CA HIS A 112 10.34 12.17 11.55
C HIS A 112 10.33 11.39 10.24
N VAL A 113 9.20 10.76 9.94
CA VAL A 113 9.00 9.89 8.78
C VAL A 113 8.18 10.65 7.76
N GLN A 114 8.75 10.86 6.58
CA GLN A 114 8.14 11.59 5.48
C GLN A 114 8.14 10.74 4.20
N ALA A 115 7.05 10.72 3.44
CA ALA A 115 7.03 10.18 2.08
C ALA A 115 6.05 11.00 1.24
N THR A 116 6.29 11.18 -0.06
CA THR A 116 5.38 11.96 -0.90
C THR A 116 4.08 11.20 -1.19
N ASN A 117 4.14 9.87 -1.23
CA ASN A 117 3.01 8.99 -1.58
C ASN A 117 2.36 9.37 -2.92
N GLU A 118 3.19 9.83 -3.87
CA GLU A 118 2.78 10.14 -5.24
C GLU A 118 3.28 9.06 -6.21
N GLY A 119 2.36 8.35 -6.86
CA GLY A 119 2.70 7.31 -7.85
C GLY A 119 3.22 6.00 -7.23
N SER A 120 3.69 5.10 -8.10
CA SER A 120 4.16 3.76 -7.70
C SER A 120 5.60 3.75 -7.14
N LEU A 121 6.45 4.68 -7.58
CA LEU A 121 7.78 4.88 -7.04
C LEU A 121 7.81 6.15 -6.21
N ASN A 122 8.20 6.02 -4.96
CA ASN A 122 8.02 7.06 -3.96
C ASN A 122 9.27 7.17 -3.10
N GLN A 123 9.56 8.37 -2.63
CA GLN A 123 10.74 8.64 -1.81
C GLN A 123 10.33 8.65 -0.34
N LEU A 124 10.90 7.74 0.45
CA LEU A 124 10.80 7.74 1.91
C LEU A 124 12.02 8.46 2.51
N THR A 125 11.76 9.37 3.44
CA THR A 125 12.74 10.09 4.24
C THR A 125 12.49 9.81 5.73
N ILE A 126 13.51 9.36 6.45
CA ILE A 126 13.47 9.19 7.91
C ILE A 126 14.56 10.08 8.51
N THR A 127 14.14 11.08 9.27
CA THR A 127 15.04 12.00 9.99
C THR A 127 15.07 11.61 11.47
N PRO A 128 16.10 10.90 11.94
CA PRO A 128 16.27 10.62 13.35
C PRO A 128 16.80 11.84 14.10
N SER A 129 16.45 11.95 15.39
CA SER A 129 17.08 12.89 16.32
C SER A 129 17.14 12.30 17.73
N GLY A 130 18.16 12.71 18.49
CA GLY A 130 18.41 12.22 19.85
C GLY A 130 19.42 11.08 19.93
N LEU A 131 19.99 10.64 18.80
CA LEU A 131 21.07 9.65 18.79
C LEU A 131 22.41 10.30 19.17
N GLU A 132 23.25 9.61 19.94
CA GLU A 132 24.52 10.19 20.44
C GLU A 132 25.59 10.37 19.36
N ILE A 133 25.64 9.50 18.34
CA ILE A 133 26.75 9.45 17.37
C ILE A 133 26.30 9.82 15.96
N ASP A 134 25.22 9.22 15.45
CA ASP A 134 24.79 9.41 14.06
C ASP A 134 23.29 9.68 13.97
N ASN A 135 22.91 10.89 13.53
CA ASN A 135 21.52 11.30 13.25
C ASN A 135 21.31 11.59 11.75
N ARG A 136 22.08 10.94 10.88
CA ARG A 136 21.96 11.15 9.44
C ARG A 136 20.57 10.78 8.94
N VAL A 137 20.05 11.66 8.09
CA VAL A 137 18.80 11.43 7.36
C VAL A 137 18.97 10.20 6.47
N ILE A 138 17.97 9.33 6.50
CA ILE A 138 17.87 8.17 5.64
C ILE A 138 16.88 8.52 4.53
N GLU A 139 17.33 8.40 3.28
CA GLU A 139 16.50 8.56 2.10
C GLU A 139 16.52 7.24 1.32
N GLN A 140 15.34 6.69 1.03
CA GLN A 140 15.20 5.44 0.31
C GLN A 140 14.03 5.51 -0.67
N GLU A 141 14.25 5.03 -1.89
CA GLU A 141 13.17 4.76 -2.83
C GLU A 141 12.38 3.52 -2.38
N ILE A 142 11.05 3.64 -2.39
CA ILE A 142 10.13 2.57 -2.05
C ILE A 142 9.15 2.34 -3.21
N ASP A 143 8.77 1.07 -3.40
CA ASP A 143 7.75 0.66 -4.34
C ASP A 143 6.39 0.61 -3.63
N GLY A 144 5.63 1.70 -3.77
CA GLY A 144 4.33 1.89 -3.14
C GLY A 144 4.25 3.12 -2.23
N SER A 145 3.20 3.12 -1.40
CA SER A 145 2.92 4.23 -0.48
C SER A 145 3.13 3.83 0.97
N VAL A 146 3.64 4.75 1.77
CA VAL A 146 3.70 4.57 3.23
C VAL A 146 2.29 4.66 3.80
N THR A 147 1.82 3.58 4.42
CA THR A 147 0.48 3.48 5.00
C THR A 147 0.48 3.61 6.53
N GLY A 148 1.63 3.41 7.17
CA GLY A 148 1.76 3.49 8.61
C GLY A 148 3.22 3.58 9.06
N ALA A 149 3.42 4.05 10.29
CA ALA A 149 4.70 3.93 10.96
C ALA A 149 4.47 3.86 12.47
N GLU A 150 5.25 3.02 13.15
CA GLU A 150 5.20 2.78 14.58
C GLU A 150 6.61 2.79 15.16
N VAL A 151 6.75 3.32 16.38
CA VAL A 151 8.00 3.27 17.14
C VAL A 151 7.76 2.39 18.37
N ALA A 152 8.65 1.42 18.61
CA ALA A 152 8.52 0.48 19.70
C ALA A 152 9.89 0.00 20.15
N ASP A 153 9.96 -0.63 21.33
CA ASP A 153 11.17 -1.31 21.82
C ASP A 153 10.78 -2.78 21.99
N ILE A 154 10.74 -3.52 20.88
CA ILE A 154 10.14 -4.86 20.87
C ILE A 154 11.08 -5.92 21.45
N ASN A 155 12.39 -5.66 21.45
CA ASN A 155 13.38 -6.52 22.10
C ASN A 155 13.58 -6.17 23.59
N GLY A 156 13.10 -5.02 24.06
CA GLY A 156 13.17 -4.58 25.44
C GLY A 156 14.57 -4.14 25.88
N ASP A 157 15.43 -3.72 24.94
CA ASP A 157 16.81 -3.31 25.24
C ASP A 157 16.94 -1.86 25.75
N GLY A 158 15.81 -1.14 25.79
CA GLY A 158 15.76 0.26 26.23
C GLY A 158 16.07 1.25 25.12
N SER A 159 16.29 0.78 23.89
CA SER A 159 16.49 1.57 22.69
C SER A 159 15.39 1.27 21.67
N PRO A 160 14.78 2.30 21.05
CA PRO A 160 13.62 2.07 20.20
C PRO A 160 13.98 1.70 18.76
N GLU A 161 13.11 0.93 18.14
CA GLU A 161 12.99 0.69 16.71
C GLU A 161 11.92 1.56 16.06
N ILE A 162 12.14 1.91 14.79
CA ILE A 162 11.12 2.45 13.89
C ILE A 162 10.72 1.39 12.86
N TYR A 163 9.41 1.22 12.67
CA TYR A 163 8.80 0.34 11.69
C TYR A 163 7.93 1.18 10.74
N VAL A 164 8.26 1.21 9.45
CA VAL A 164 7.51 1.94 8.42
C VAL A 164 6.88 0.93 7.47
N TYR A 165 5.56 1.00 7.35
CA TYR A 165 4.76 0.08 6.55
C TYR A 165 4.52 0.66 5.17
N VAL A 166 4.89 -0.10 4.14
CA VAL A 166 4.75 0.29 2.75
C VAL A 166 3.82 -0.70 2.06
N THR A 167 2.86 -0.20 1.28
CA THR A 167 1.92 -1.01 0.51
C THR A 167 2.15 -0.76 -0.98
N SER A 168 2.44 -1.82 -1.74
CA SER A 168 2.71 -1.73 -3.17
C SER A 168 1.50 -1.27 -3.97
N ALA A 169 1.74 -0.62 -5.11
CA ALA A 169 0.69 -0.35 -6.07
C ALA A 169 0.26 -1.66 -6.78
N GLY A 170 -1.03 -1.95 -6.83
CA GLY A 170 -1.59 -3.12 -7.54
C GLY A 170 -2.64 -3.89 -6.73
N SER A 171 -3.39 -4.74 -7.43
CA SER A 171 -4.49 -5.54 -6.86
C SER A 171 -4.14 -6.37 -5.63
N GLY A 172 -2.91 -6.89 -5.55
CA GLY A 172 -2.44 -7.66 -4.40
C GLY A 172 -2.04 -6.80 -3.20
N SER A 173 -1.80 -5.49 -3.36
CA SER A 173 -1.47 -4.56 -2.27
C SER A 173 -0.45 -5.15 -1.28
N TYR A 174 0.68 -5.62 -1.79
CA TYR A 174 1.67 -6.37 -1.02
C TYR A 174 2.34 -5.44 -0.01
N GLY A 175 2.44 -5.89 1.23
CA GLY A 175 3.11 -5.13 2.28
C GLY A 175 4.60 -5.41 2.33
N THR A 176 5.37 -4.35 2.41
CA THR A 176 6.81 -4.38 2.72
C THR A 176 7.10 -3.53 3.94
N LEU A 177 8.28 -3.75 4.54
CA LEU A 177 8.71 -3.12 5.78
C LEU A 177 10.04 -2.41 5.55
N VAL A 178 10.09 -1.12 5.89
CA VAL A 178 11.34 -0.38 6.07
C VAL A 178 11.51 -0.13 7.56
N ALA A 179 12.58 -0.66 8.17
CA ALA A 179 12.73 -0.62 9.62
C ALA A 179 14.19 -0.46 10.07
N TYR A 180 14.37 0.23 11.20
CA TYR A 180 15.68 0.52 11.79
C TYR A 180 15.64 0.42 13.32
N SER A 181 16.70 -0.08 13.94
CA SER A 181 16.88 -0.10 15.40
C SER A 181 17.93 0.94 15.83
N ALA A 182 17.65 1.68 16.91
CA ALA A 182 18.56 2.66 17.49
C ALA A 182 19.55 2.00 18.46
N ASN A 183 20.61 1.39 17.97
CA ASN A 183 21.58 0.64 18.77
C ASN A 183 22.11 1.46 19.96
N ASN A 184 21.70 1.09 21.18
CA ASN A 184 22.07 1.79 22.42
C ASN A 184 21.83 3.31 22.35
N LYS A 185 20.86 3.78 21.54
CA LYS A 185 20.59 5.21 21.28
C LYS A 185 21.77 5.97 20.65
N LYS A 186 22.68 5.29 19.96
CA LYS A 186 23.88 5.93 19.37
C LYS A 186 23.81 6.09 17.86
N SER A 187 23.33 5.08 17.16
CA SER A 187 23.26 5.02 15.69
C SER A 187 22.16 4.06 15.25
N LEU A 188 21.77 4.14 13.98
CA LEU A 188 20.78 3.24 13.39
C LEU A 188 21.42 2.05 12.67
N SER A 189 20.81 0.88 12.79
CA SER A 189 21.05 -0.27 11.91
C SER A 189 19.73 -0.74 11.31
N GLY A 190 19.76 -1.14 10.03
CA GLY A 190 18.59 -1.70 9.37
C GLY A 190 18.11 -2.98 10.04
N ILE A 191 16.80 -3.19 9.99
CA ILE A 191 16.13 -4.41 10.43
C ILE A 191 15.64 -5.14 9.19
N TYR A 192 16.14 -6.35 8.98
CA TYR A 192 15.76 -7.18 7.85
C TYR A 192 14.55 -8.05 8.19
N LEU A 193 13.48 -7.92 7.41
CA LEU A 193 12.36 -8.86 7.36
C LEU A 193 12.50 -9.70 6.09
N PRO A 194 12.75 -11.02 6.19
CA PRO A 194 12.80 -11.89 5.02
C PRO A 194 11.50 -11.85 4.21
N PRO A 195 11.55 -11.90 2.86
CA PRO A 195 10.39 -12.08 2.02
C PRO A 195 9.58 -13.31 2.45
N LEU A 196 8.25 -13.20 2.48
CA LEU A 196 7.41 -14.31 2.94
C LEU A 196 7.46 -15.50 1.97
N GLU A 197 7.71 -15.22 0.70
CA GLU A 197 7.83 -16.20 -0.39
C GLU A 197 8.95 -17.22 -0.14
N ASP A 198 9.95 -16.86 0.66
CA ASP A 198 11.05 -17.75 1.06
C ASP A 198 10.59 -18.78 2.11
N ASP A 199 9.57 -18.46 2.91
CA ASP A 199 8.95 -19.37 3.85
C ASP A 199 7.88 -20.22 3.14
N LYS A 200 8.30 -21.35 2.57
CA LYS A 200 7.42 -22.27 1.82
C LYS A 200 6.25 -22.83 2.63
N LYS A 201 6.30 -22.76 3.96
CA LYS A 201 5.20 -23.21 4.83
C LYS A 201 4.17 -22.10 4.99
N ASN A 202 4.62 -20.89 5.34
CA ASN A 202 3.73 -19.79 5.71
C ASN A 202 3.29 -18.92 4.53
N SER A 203 3.89 -19.07 3.34
CA SER A 203 3.44 -18.45 2.08
C SER A 203 2.30 -19.19 1.39
N VAL A 204 1.88 -20.37 1.87
CA VAL A 204 0.81 -21.14 1.20
C VAL A 204 -0.51 -20.36 1.23
N GLY A 205 -1.03 -20.02 0.05
CA GLY A 205 -2.25 -19.23 -0.10
C GLY A 205 -2.06 -17.73 0.15
N TYR A 206 -0.82 -17.23 0.13
CA TYR A 206 -0.54 -15.79 0.28
C TYR A 206 -0.67 -15.07 -1.08
N MET A 207 -1.39 -13.95 -1.11
CA MET A 207 -1.56 -13.09 -2.29
C MET A 207 -1.52 -11.59 -1.94
N GLY A 208 -0.73 -11.22 -0.92
CA GLY A 208 -0.63 -9.84 -0.44
C GLY A 208 -1.77 -9.46 0.52
N HIS A 209 -2.21 -8.20 0.46
CA HIS A 209 -3.14 -7.56 1.38
C HIS A 209 -2.65 -7.59 2.83
N ASP A 210 -1.35 -7.37 2.98
CA ASP A 210 -0.71 -7.39 4.27
C ASP A 210 -1.10 -6.18 5.11
N GLU A 211 -1.29 -6.45 6.39
CA GLU A 211 -1.41 -5.46 7.43
C GLU A 211 -0.30 -5.72 8.45
N PHE A 212 0.51 -4.71 8.74
CA PHE A 212 1.51 -4.77 9.80
C PHE A 212 1.04 -3.98 11.01
N ALA A 213 1.45 -4.45 12.20
CA ALA A 213 1.28 -3.72 13.44
C ALA A 213 2.33 -4.17 14.46
N VAL A 214 2.74 -3.30 15.38
CA VAL A 214 3.43 -3.75 16.59
C VAL A 214 2.38 -4.24 17.59
N ILE A 215 2.54 -5.48 18.07
CA ILE A 215 1.66 -6.08 19.07
C ILE A 215 2.52 -6.57 20.23
N GLU A 216 2.30 -5.96 21.39
CA GLU A 216 3.11 -6.18 22.59
C GLU A 216 4.61 -5.97 22.29
N ASN A 217 5.39 -7.04 22.30
CA ASN A 217 6.83 -7.04 22.04
C ASN A 217 7.17 -7.78 20.74
N SER A 218 6.29 -7.74 19.74
CA SER A 218 6.47 -8.42 18.46
C SER A 218 5.98 -7.55 17.31
N LEU A 219 6.56 -7.74 16.12
CA LEU A 219 5.92 -7.26 14.89
C LEU A 219 4.95 -8.33 14.42
N ALA A 220 3.69 -7.96 14.17
CA ALA A 220 2.69 -8.81 13.55
C ALA A 220 2.53 -8.45 12.07
N ARG A 221 2.34 -9.48 11.24
CA ARG A 221 1.92 -9.38 9.83
C ARG A 221 0.66 -10.22 9.65
N ARG A 222 -0.43 -9.60 9.24
CA ARG A 222 -1.71 -10.25 8.94
C ARG A 222 -2.00 -10.20 7.46
N PHE A 223 -2.53 -11.28 6.89
CA PHE A 223 -3.02 -11.30 5.52
C PHE A 223 -4.10 -12.37 5.33
N PRO A 224 -5.04 -12.17 4.40
CA PRO A 224 -6.01 -13.20 4.02
C PRO A 224 -5.34 -14.41 3.36
N VAL A 225 -5.87 -15.60 3.63
CA VAL A 225 -5.42 -16.85 3.00
C VAL A 225 -6.38 -17.26 1.88
N TYR A 226 -5.81 -17.56 0.72
CA TYR A 226 -6.51 -17.95 -0.49
C TYR A 226 -6.43 -19.45 -0.72
N ASN A 227 -7.60 -20.08 -0.89
CA ASN A 227 -7.73 -21.44 -1.40
C ASN A 227 -7.62 -21.45 -2.92
N LYS A 228 -7.42 -22.65 -3.52
CA LYS A 228 -7.16 -22.81 -4.96
C LYS A 228 -8.22 -22.18 -5.88
N GLU A 229 -9.48 -22.17 -5.45
CA GLU A 229 -10.61 -21.65 -6.24
C GLU A 229 -11.01 -20.22 -5.83
N ASP A 230 -10.27 -19.60 -4.91
CA ASP A 230 -10.55 -18.24 -4.47
C ASP A 230 -10.08 -17.23 -5.52
N SER A 231 -10.89 -16.20 -5.74
CA SER A 231 -10.46 -14.99 -6.46
C SER A 231 -9.73 -14.04 -5.50
N ASN A 232 -8.86 -13.17 -6.04
CA ASN A 232 -8.05 -12.21 -5.26
C ASN A 232 -8.83 -11.32 -4.27
N ALA A 233 -10.13 -11.12 -4.41
CA ALA A 233 -10.88 -10.31 -3.43
C ALA A 233 -12.00 -11.07 -2.70
N LYS A 234 -11.99 -12.40 -2.80
CA LYS A 234 -12.83 -13.25 -1.94
C LYS A 234 -12.02 -14.42 -1.37
N PRO A 235 -11.06 -14.14 -0.49
CA PRO A 235 -10.38 -15.19 0.26
C PRO A 235 -11.37 -15.94 1.15
N THR A 236 -11.22 -17.26 1.23
CA THR A 236 -12.03 -18.14 2.08
C THR A 236 -11.20 -18.98 3.05
N GLY A 237 -9.86 -18.87 3.00
CA GLY A 237 -8.94 -19.62 3.87
C GLY A 237 -8.74 -19.02 5.27
N GLY A 238 -9.52 -18.00 5.64
CA GLY A 238 -9.36 -17.26 6.89
C GLY A 238 -8.29 -16.18 6.79
N THR A 239 -7.80 -15.71 7.94
CA THR A 239 -6.69 -14.75 8.02
C THR A 239 -5.52 -15.38 8.74
N ARG A 240 -4.33 -15.28 8.14
CA ARG A 240 -3.09 -15.70 8.77
C ARG A 240 -2.44 -14.52 9.47
N GLN A 241 -2.03 -14.73 10.71
CA GLN A 241 -1.19 -13.82 11.48
C GLN A 241 0.16 -14.48 11.73
N LEU A 242 1.22 -13.79 11.33
CA LEU A 242 2.60 -14.13 11.59
C LEU A 242 3.15 -13.15 12.64
N GLU A 243 3.90 -13.64 13.61
CA GLU A 243 4.54 -12.81 14.63
C GLU A 243 6.04 -13.00 14.60
N TYR A 244 6.76 -11.89 14.63
CA TYR A 244 8.20 -11.84 14.51
C TYR A 244 8.83 -11.21 15.75
N LYS A 245 9.93 -11.81 16.21
CA LYS A 245 10.81 -11.23 17.23
C LYS A 245 12.05 -10.65 16.58
N LEU A 246 12.51 -9.53 17.12
CA LEU A 246 13.78 -8.92 16.74
C LEU A 246 14.93 -9.70 17.39
N VAL A 247 15.88 -10.13 16.58
CA VAL A 247 17.09 -10.82 17.03
C VAL A 247 18.33 -10.27 16.34
N PRO A 248 19.52 -10.37 16.96
CA PRO A 248 20.75 -10.01 16.29
C PRO A 248 21.05 -10.95 15.11
N GLY A 249 21.47 -10.38 13.99
CA GLY A 249 22.10 -11.09 12.86
C GLY A 249 23.58 -10.75 12.74
N GLU A 250 24.26 -11.31 11.74
CA GLU A 250 25.72 -11.11 11.57
C GLU A 250 26.11 -9.67 11.22
N ALA A 251 25.27 -8.99 10.42
CA ALA A 251 25.55 -7.62 9.95
C ALA A 251 24.41 -6.61 10.23
N SER A 252 23.21 -7.10 10.58
CA SER A 252 22.02 -6.30 10.81
C SER A 252 21.06 -7.02 11.75
N TRP A 253 20.08 -6.30 12.29
CA TRP A 253 18.99 -6.91 13.04
C TRP A 253 18.08 -7.71 12.11
N GLN A 254 17.46 -8.77 12.62
CA GLN A 254 16.57 -9.62 11.84
C GLN A 254 15.25 -9.83 12.58
N LEU A 255 14.15 -9.79 11.85
CA LEU A 255 12.84 -10.23 12.32
C LEU A 255 12.68 -11.72 12.03
N LYS A 256 12.72 -12.54 13.08
CA LYS A 256 12.54 -14.00 12.98
C LYS A 256 11.13 -14.38 13.38
N LEU A 257 10.48 -15.16 12.52
CA LEU A 257 9.17 -15.72 12.77
C LEU A 257 9.20 -16.60 14.02
N VAL A 258 8.31 -16.33 14.98
CA VAL A 258 8.16 -17.12 16.21
C VAL A 258 6.79 -17.77 16.35
N ASN A 259 5.77 -17.21 15.71
CA ASN A 259 4.42 -17.74 15.75
C ASN A 259 3.70 -17.55 14.40
N SER A 260 2.86 -18.51 14.05
CA SER A 260 2.02 -18.49 12.85
C SER A 260 0.67 -19.12 13.19
N THR A 261 -0.39 -18.33 13.11
CA THR A 261 -1.75 -18.74 13.43
C THR A 261 -2.66 -18.38 12.26
N THR A 262 -3.58 -19.27 11.89
CA THR A 262 -4.65 -18.98 10.92
C THR A 262 -5.99 -19.14 11.64
N TYR A 263 -6.84 -18.14 11.53
CA TYR A 263 -8.18 -18.09 12.14
C TYR A 263 -9.27 -17.84 11.10
#